data_AF-A0A4Q2YLB9-F1
#
_entry.id   AF-A0A4Q2YLB9-F1
#
_cell.length_a   1.000
_cell.length_b   1.000
_cell.length_c   1.000
_cell.angle_alpha   90.00
_cell.angle_beta   90.00
_cell.angle_gamma   90.00
#
_symmetry.space_group_name_H-M   'P 1'
#
loop_
_entity.id
_entity.type
_entity.pdbx_description
1 polymer ?
#
loop_
_entity_poly.entity_id
_entity_poly.type
_entity_poly.pdbx_seq_one_letter_code
_entity_poly.pdbx_strand_id
1 'polypeptide(L)'
;MKRSLPAGLLSCAAALSLTVAAPAQSPAVPAANGSLNYAAAAKHLELGGIFYGFMDVEGDLARFARIGDKFLDIARKQNGGGDIPKNLSASKIIEALGLTTVKAVGASSRTLEGGLYHNRAIVYAPGGQVGLFKLFGGKASPYASPLIAPAGSDLVGETDLNLSALLEISENVLKSIGDERLMQQYQGSLGFPVPVVNLTVKDLISKLDTKVIFFGELIKGEYIPIPNSPAKIPAFKAVLSFDNIDFLFPAILEMTAQAGDKVKVEKGEGFELIKASQPPVPEMPFLQPAVYHDVKSGRILITTNLDYLRSALTATKTLSGDPAFVKATANLPKEGNSLSYVTPKVASTVMEVVTAAMKEGSSASAGGPSPQEMKTIWDAMQELSPLPTTPVAAVRANVADGMLFASNAPNNIKTTIVAGATMVPAMLAVGGFGAYSKVMPGIKAREAAKEEAAKEIEATEETEPAEKPAPAPKPSPAPAGASAKTIRNNLQQIVYSAQTYFLDNPKAKDVTYEKLISTELLFKLDAVSGESYKGLTIKRAGGSVSVKTKSGDPISLSYQPVTD
;
A
#
# COMPACT_ATOMS: atom_id res chain seq x y z
N MET A 1 81.75 -8.37 8.05
CA MET A 1 81.83 -9.20 9.28
C MET A 1 80.40 -9.41 9.78
N LYS A 2 79.69 -10.46 9.35
CA LYS A 2 79.61 -11.82 9.94
C LYS A 2 79.17 -11.84 11.41
N ARG A 3 77.94 -12.30 11.65
CA ARG A 3 77.46 -13.28 12.69
C ARG A 3 75.92 -13.33 12.62
N SER A 4 75.30 -14.23 11.84
CA SER A 4 74.97 -15.66 12.10
C SER A 4 73.88 -15.88 13.17
N LEU A 5 72.74 -16.42 12.74
CA LEU A 5 71.74 -17.20 13.50
C LEU A 5 72.38 -18.42 14.21
N PRO A 6 71.76 -18.97 15.28
CA PRO A 6 70.79 -20.12 15.21
C PRO A 6 69.61 -19.97 16.21
N ALA A 7 68.37 -20.45 15.99
CA ALA A 7 67.82 -21.81 15.84
C ALA A 7 67.80 -22.70 17.12
N GLY A 8 66.60 -23.18 17.49
CA GLY A 8 66.27 -24.15 18.56
C GLY A 8 65.11 -23.63 19.45
N LEU A 9 63.85 -24.07 19.44
CA LEU A 9 63.20 -25.40 19.34
C LEU A 9 63.53 -26.31 20.55
N LEU A 10 62.77 -26.20 21.65
CA LEU A 10 61.95 -27.28 22.23
C LEU A 10 61.21 -26.87 23.53
N SER A 11 59.90 -27.13 23.51
CA SER A 11 59.05 -27.75 24.55
C SER A 11 58.90 -27.13 25.94
N CYS A 12 57.67 -26.69 26.24
CA CYS A 12 57.00 -27.02 27.50
C CYS A 12 55.50 -27.23 27.22
N ALA A 13 55.10 -28.50 27.11
CA ALA A 13 53.72 -28.91 27.26
C ALA A 13 53.32 -28.75 28.74
N ALA A 14 52.28 -27.96 29.02
CA ALA A 14 51.57 -28.01 30.29
C ALA A 14 50.11 -27.53 30.11
N ALA A 15 49.20 -28.50 30.17
CA ALA A 15 47.81 -28.40 30.59
C ALA A 15 46.93 -27.28 29.99
N LEU A 16 46.36 -27.54 28.81
CA LEU A 16 44.99 -27.06 28.53
C LEU A 16 44.02 -27.92 29.34
N SER A 17 43.80 -27.55 30.59
CA SER A 17 42.56 -27.89 31.27
C SER A 17 41.45 -27.16 30.53
N LEU A 18 40.72 -27.87 29.66
CA LEU A 18 39.40 -27.49 29.18
C LEU A 18 38.45 -27.49 30.37
N THR A 19 38.53 -26.48 31.24
CA THR A 19 37.35 -26.06 31.98
C THR A 19 36.36 -25.58 30.93
N VAL A 20 35.33 -26.38 30.70
CA VAL A 20 34.08 -25.93 30.09
C VAL A 20 33.59 -24.80 30.99
N ALA A 21 34.01 -23.56 30.70
CA ALA A 21 33.40 -22.40 31.31
C ALA A 21 31.94 -22.46 30.89
N ALA A 22 31.04 -22.71 31.85
CA ALA A 22 29.62 -22.53 31.62
C ALA A 22 29.44 -21.15 30.95
N PRO A 23 28.66 -21.05 29.87
CA PRO A 23 28.46 -19.76 29.22
C PRO A 23 27.99 -18.78 30.29
N ALA A 24 28.77 -17.73 30.51
CA ALA A 24 28.40 -16.67 31.44
C ALA A 24 27.03 -16.17 31.00
N GLN A 25 26.01 -16.40 31.84
CA GLN A 25 24.69 -15.88 31.58
C GLN A 25 24.83 -14.37 31.46
N SER A 26 24.41 -13.80 30.33
CA SER A 26 24.37 -12.36 30.16
C SER A 26 23.66 -11.75 31.36
N PRO A 27 24.22 -10.71 31.99
CA PRO A 27 23.59 -10.11 33.16
C PRO A 27 22.19 -9.65 32.76
N ALA A 28 21.18 -10.21 33.41
CA ALA A 28 19.81 -9.76 33.23
C ALA A 28 19.73 -8.31 33.70
N VAL A 29 19.08 -7.44 32.92
CA VAL A 29 18.79 -6.08 33.37
C VAL A 29 17.94 -6.19 34.62
N PRO A 30 18.34 -5.55 35.76
CA PRO A 30 17.51 -5.54 36.96
C PRO A 30 16.11 -5.03 36.62
N ALA A 31 15.06 -5.65 37.16
CA ALA A 31 13.68 -5.31 36.81
C ALA A 31 13.37 -3.81 36.97
N ALA A 32 13.98 -3.14 37.96
CA ALA A 32 13.86 -1.70 38.18
C ALA A 32 14.39 -0.82 37.03
N ASN A 33 15.31 -1.35 36.22
CA ASN A 33 15.93 -0.67 35.08
C ASN A 33 15.44 -1.21 33.73
N GLY A 34 14.56 -2.21 33.74
CA GLY A 34 13.98 -2.82 32.54
C GLY A 34 12.67 -2.14 32.13
N SER A 35 12.26 -2.37 30.89
CA SER A 35 10.93 -1.95 30.43
C SER A 35 9.83 -2.66 31.22
N LEU A 36 8.83 -1.90 31.69
CA LEU A 36 7.63 -2.44 32.33
C LEU A 36 6.79 -3.28 31.36
N ASN A 37 6.94 -3.06 30.06
CA ASN A 37 6.22 -3.74 28.99
C ASN A 37 6.91 -5.04 28.53
N TYR A 38 8.17 -5.28 28.92
CA TYR A 38 8.96 -6.41 28.43
C TYR A 38 8.31 -7.76 28.70
N ALA A 39 8.02 -8.08 29.96
CA ALA A 39 7.48 -9.40 30.32
C ALA A 39 6.13 -9.68 29.65
N ALA A 40 5.29 -8.65 29.54
CA ALA A 40 3.98 -8.76 28.91
C ALA A 40 4.06 -8.99 27.40
N ALA A 41 4.98 -8.33 26.69
CA ALA A 41 5.21 -8.61 25.27
C ALA A 41 5.94 -9.95 25.06
N ALA A 42 6.93 -10.27 25.89
CA ALA A 42 7.78 -11.46 25.79
C ALA A 42 6.99 -12.77 25.89
N LYS A 43 5.89 -12.80 26.65
CA LYS A 43 5.01 -14.00 26.77
C LYS A 43 4.44 -14.46 25.42
N HIS A 44 4.39 -13.58 24.43
CA HIS A 44 3.88 -13.87 23.08
C HIS A 44 4.98 -14.32 22.13
N LEU A 45 6.25 -14.30 22.56
CA LEU A 45 7.43 -14.56 21.77
C LEU A 45 8.17 -15.80 22.28
N GLU A 46 9.13 -16.27 21.49
CA GLU A 46 9.94 -17.45 21.83
C GLU A 46 11.40 -17.03 22.08
N LEU A 47 11.85 -17.26 23.31
CA LEU A 47 13.24 -17.08 23.71
C LEU A 47 14.11 -18.26 23.22
N GLY A 48 15.39 -17.99 22.96
CA GLY A 48 16.36 -19.01 22.54
C GLY A 48 16.35 -19.36 21.04
N GLY A 49 15.55 -18.65 20.25
CA GLY A 49 15.57 -18.74 18.78
C GLY A 49 16.78 -18.06 18.15
N ILE A 50 16.84 -18.09 16.81
CA ILE A 50 17.88 -17.43 16.02
C ILE A 50 17.71 -15.90 15.95
N PHE A 51 16.54 -15.40 16.36
CA PHE A 51 16.25 -13.98 16.46
C PHE A 51 15.29 -13.75 17.63
N TYR A 52 15.58 -12.72 18.40
CA TYR A 52 14.67 -12.14 19.38
C TYR A 52 14.91 -10.64 19.42
N GLY A 53 13.85 -9.86 19.26
CA GLY A 53 13.87 -8.41 19.29
C GLY A 53 12.72 -7.91 20.14
N PHE A 54 13.00 -6.91 20.97
CA PHE A 54 12.00 -6.21 21.76
C PHE A 54 12.33 -4.72 21.74
N MET A 55 11.31 -3.89 21.53
CA MET A 55 11.40 -2.45 21.63
C MET A 55 10.23 -1.94 22.46
N ASP A 56 10.55 -1.28 23.57
CA ASP A 56 9.58 -0.42 24.26
C ASP A 56 9.48 0.88 23.46
N VAL A 57 8.26 1.23 23.07
CA VAL A 57 7.96 2.44 22.28
C VAL A 57 6.95 3.32 23.00
N GLU A 58 6.70 3.05 24.28
CA GLU A 58 5.74 3.79 25.08
C GLU A 58 6.10 5.27 25.13
N GLY A 59 5.18 6.11 24.65
CA GLY A 59 5.34 7.56 24.63
C GLY A 59 6.19 8.11 23.48
N ASP A 60 6.88 7.27 22.70
CA ASP A 60 7.70 7.71 21.56
C ASP A 60 6.84 8.31 20.45
N LEU A 61 5.75 7.63 20.08
CA LEU A 61 4.81 8.15 19.08
C LEU A 61 4.19 9.48 19.52
N ALA A 62 3.84 9.59 20.81
CA ALA A 62 3.36 10.85 21.37
C ALA A 62 4.44 11.95 21.32
N ARG A 63 5.73 11.59 21.51
CA ARG A 63 6.85 12.53 21.39
C ARG A 63 7.03 13.02 19.97
N PHE A 64 6.97 12.14 18.97
CA PHE A 64 7.02 12.53 17.56
C PHE A 64 5.82 13.40 17.18
N ALA A 65 4.62 13.07 17.68
CA ALA A 65 3.42 13.86 17.46
C ALA A 65 3.56 15.30 17.99
N ARG A 66 4.15 15.48 19.18
CA ARG A 66 4.46 16.82 19.74
C ARG A 66 5.43 17.62 18.86
N ILE A 67 6.35 16.97 18.15
CA ILE A 67 7.21 17.66 17.17
C ILE A 67 6.36 18.11 15.97
N GLY A 68 5.44 17.26 15.50
CA GLY A 68 4.46 17.62 14.48
C GLY A 68 3.63 18.84 14.86
N ASP A 69 3.14 18.92 16.11
CA ASP A 69 2.40 20.09 16.61
C ASP A 69 3.25 21.37 16.53
N LYS A 70 4.54 21.30 16.87
CA LYS A 70 5.45 22.45 16.73
C LYS A 70 5.61 22.90 15.28
N PHE A 71 5.70 21.97 14.34
CA PHE A 71 5.75 22.31 12.92
C PHE A 71 4.46 22.97 12.44
N LEU A 72 3.29 22.50 12.89
CA LEU A 72 2.00 23.13 12.62
C LEU A 72 1.95 24.55 13.19
N ASP A 73 2.45 24.77 14.40
CA ASP A 73 2.52 26.10 15.01
C ASP A 73 3.44 27.06 14.25
N ILE A 74 4.59 26.58 13.75
CA ILE A 74 5.49 27.37 12.91
C ILE A 74 4.78 27.75 11.60
N ALA A 75 4.15 26.78 10.93
CA ALA A 75 3.46 26.99 9.67
C ALA A 75 2.30 28.00 9.82
N ARG A 76 1.52 27.93 10.91
CA ARG A 76 0.48 28.92 11.24
C ARG A 76 1.06 30.33 11.37
N LYS A 77 2.19 30.48 12.06
CA LYS A 77 2.85 31.78 12.24
C LYS A 77 3.37 32.35 10.92
N GLN A 78 3.89 31.50 10.04
CA GLN A 78 4.45 31.92 8.74
C GLN A 78 3.38 32.28 7.71
N ASN A 79 2.24 31.58 7.70
CA ASN A 79 1.15 31.80 6.74
C ASN A 79 0.09 32.81 7.20
N GLY A 80 0.37 33.65 8.21
CA GLY A 80 -0.60 34.62 8.73
C GLY A 80 -1.83 34.00 9.42
N GLY A 81 -1.79 32.70 9.72
CA GLY A 81 -2.80 32.00 10.54
C GLY A 81 -4.13 31.66 9.85
N GLY A 82 -4.30 31.92 8.56
CA GLY A 82 -5.57 31.74 7.84
C GLY A 82 -5.84 30.32 7.36
N ASP A 83 -4.85 29.65 6.76
CA ASP A 83 -5.07 28.43 5.97
C ASP A 83 -4.99 27.12 6.77
N ILE A 84 -4.43 27.15 7.98
CA ILE A 84 -4.24 25.96 8.81
C ILE A 84 -5.17 26.05 10.02
N PRO A 85 -6.12 25.11 10.21
CA PRO A 85 -7.06 25.16 11.32
C PRO A 85 -6.33 25.29 12.66
N LYS A 86 -6.77 26.25 13.50
CA LYS A 86 -6.14 26.55 14.79
C LYS A 86 -6.13 25.35 15.75
N ASN A 87 -7.13 24.50 15.65
CA ASN A 87 -7.32 23.34 16.53
C ASN A 87 -6.69 22.05 16.02
N LEU A 88 -6.16 22.02 14.78
CA LEU A 88 -5.50 20.86 14.19
C LEU A 88 -4.29 20.45 15.05
N SER A 89 -4.23 19.19 15.47
CA SER A 89 -3.11 18.67 16.24
C SER A 89 -2.68 17.30 15.74
N ALA A 90 -1.39 17.14 15.48
CA ALA A 90 -0.76 15.87 15.18
C ALA A 90 -0.88 14.91 16.37
N SER A 91 -0.72 15.40 17.61
CA SER A 91 -0.93 14.60 18.83
C SER A 91 -2.34 14.06 18.93
N LYS A 92 -3.35 14.91 18.75
CA LYS A 92 -4.76 14.45 18.80
C LYS A 92 -5.09 13.48 17.68
N ILE A 93 -4.57 13.69 16.46
CA ILE A 93 -4.77 12.76 15.34
C ILE A 93 -4.15 11.39 15.64
N ILE A 94 -2.88 11.34 16.08
CA ILE A 94 -2.19 10.08 16.39
C ILE A 94 -2.89 9.33 17.54
N GLU A 95 -3.42 10.06 18.52
CA GLU A 95 -4.26 9.52 19.59
C GLU A 95 -5.60 8.99 19.06
N ALA A 96 -6.32 9.76 18.24
CA ALA A 96 -7.59 9.36 17.62
C ALA A 96 -7.45 8.12 16.73
N LEU A 97 -6.31 7.96 16.06
CA LEU A 97 -5.98 6.76 15.28
C LEU A 97 -5.62 5.55 16.16
N GLY A 98 -5.51 5.73 17.48
CA GLY A 98 -5.21 4.68 18.44
C GLY A 98 -3.74 4.33 18.56
N LEU A 99 -2.84 5.03 17.86
CA LEU A 99 -1.43 4.64 17.73
C LEU A 99 -0.66 4.81 19.05
N THR A 100 -1.08 5.74 19.92
CA THR A 100 -0.48 5.94 21.25
C THR A 100 -0.73 4.80 22.23
N THR A 101 -1.64 3.86 21.89
CA THR A 101 -1.91 2.68 22.72
C THR A 101 -0.85 1.60 22.57
N VAL A 102 -0.04 1.65 21.51
CA VAL A 102 1.08 0.73 21.32
C VAL A 102 2.17 1.08 22.32
N LYS A 103 2.50 0.13 23.19
CA LYS A 103 3.50 0.30 24.25
C LYS A 103 4.79 -0.42 23.92
N ALA A 104 4.70 -1.54 23.23
CA ALA A 104 5.88 -2.26 22.77
C ALA A 104 5.63 -2.97 21.46
N VAL A 105 6.71 -3.26 20.75
CA VAL A 105 6.73 -4.22 19.66
C VAL A 105 7.78 -5.26 19.94
N GLY A 106 7.48 -6.50 19.58
CA GLY A 106 8.40 -7.60 19.81
C GLY A 106 8.30 -8.63 18.70
N ALA A 107 9.39 -9.34 18.48
CA ALA A 107 9.48 -10.34 17.43
C ALA A 107 10.50 -11.42 17.77
N SER A 108 10.25 -12.64 17.33
CA SER A 108 11.15 -13.78 17.49
C SER A 108 11.10 -14.69 16.27
N SER A 109 12.22 -15.36 15.99
CA SER A 109 12.29 -16.43 15.00
C SER A 109 13.06 -17.62 15.54
N ARG A 110 12.57 -18.82 15.28
CA ARG A 110 13.31 -20.07 15.49
C ARG A 110 13.27 -20.93 14.23
N THR A 111 14.23 -21.83 14.12
CA THR A 111 14.30 -22.78 13.00
C THR A 111 13.18 -23.82 13.10
N LEU A 112 12.69 -24.24 11.95
CA LEU A 112 11.88 -25.43 11.73
C LEU A 112 12.61 -26.35 10.74
N GLU A 113 12.13 -27.59 10.62
CA GLU A 113 12.59 -28.51 9.58
C GLU A 113 12.27 -27.99 8.18
N GLY A 114 13.00 -28.48 7.16
CA GLY A 114 12.73 -28.15 5.77
C GLY A 114 13.14 -26.74 5.33
N GLY A 115 14.03 -26.08 6.08
CA GLY A 115 14.50 -24.73 5.75
C GLY A 115 13.49 -23.62 6.04
N LEU A 116 12.48 -23.90 6.87
CA LEU A 116 11.51 -22.92 7.33
C LEU A 116 11.91 -22.31 8.68
N TYR A 117 11.32 -21.17 8.98
CA TYR A 117 11.40 -20.50 10.28
C TYR A 117 9.99 -20.31 10.83
N HIS A 118 9.83 -20.57 12.12
CA HIS A 118 8.67 -20.13 12.87
C HIS A 118 8.93 -18.71 13.33
N ASN A 119 8.12 -17.78 12.86
CA ASN A 119 8.21 -16.36 13.17
C ASN A 119 7.02 -15.97 14.03
N ARG A 120 7.26 -15.14 15.04
CA ARG A 120 6.22 -14.52 15.86
C ARG A 120 6.51 -13.05 16.01
N ALA A 121 5.49 -12.21 15.98
CA ALA A 121 5.58 -10.80 16.28
C ALA A 121 4.35 -10.33 17.05
N ILE A 122 4.53 -9.40 17.98
CA ILE A 122 3.48 -8.81 18.79
C ILE A 122 3.52 -7.29 18.64
N VAL A 123 2.38 -6.70 18.34
CA VAL A 123 2.11 -5.28 18.61
C VAL A 123 1.40 -5.24 19.94
N TYR A 124 2.11 -4.88 21.00
CA TYR A 124 1.59 -4.88 22.37
C TYR A 124 0.86 -3.57 22.64
N ALA A 125 -0.45 -3.67 22.84
CA ALA A 125 -1.38 -2.57 23.08
C ALA A 125 -2.38 -3.01 24.18
N PRO A 126 -2.00 -2.90 25.47
CA PRO A 126 -2.80 -3.43 26.59
C PRO A 126 -4.15 -2.72 26.79
N GLY A 127 -4.34 -1.55 26.18
CA GLY A 127 -5.64 -0.86 26.12
C GLY A 127 -6.65 -1.49 25.16
N GLY A 128 -6.27 -2.56 24.46
CA GLY A 128 -7.10 -3.24 23.48
C GLY A 128 -7.14 -2.52 22.13
N GLN A 129 -8.10 -2.92 21.29
CA GLN A 129 -8.23 -2.41 19.93
C GLN A 129 -8.99 -1.08 19.92
N VAL A 130 -8.28 -0.01 19.63
CA VAL A 130 -8.85 1.32 19.43
C VAL A 130 -8.39 1.91 18.09
N GLY A 131 -9.14 2.90 17.59
CA GLY A 131 -8.80 3.56 16.33
C GLY A 131 -8.62 2.57 15.18
N LEU A 132 -7.53 2.71 14.42
CA LEU A 132 -7.24 1.88 13.24
C LEU A 132 -7.17 0.38 13.54
N PHE A 133 -6.82 -0.01 14.76
CA PHE A 133 -6.71 -1.42 15.12
C PHE A 133 -8.07 -2.13 15.14
N LYS A 134 -9.18 -1.40 15.30
CA LYS A 134 -10.52 -1.96 15.21
C LYS A 134 -10.85 -2.51 13.83
N LEU A 135 -10.22 -2.00 12.77
CA LEU A 135 -10.49 -2.41 11.38
C LEU A 135 -10.13 -3.87 11.13
N PHE A 136 -9.21 -4.45 11.89
CA PHE A 136 -8.63 -5.77 11.64
C PHE A 136 -9.38 -6.92 12.32
N GLY A 137 -10.69 -6.77 12.46
CA GLY A 137 -11.59 -7.73 13.09
C GLY A 137 -11.65 -7.60 14.61
N GLY A 138 -12.59 -8.32 15.23
CA GLY A 138 -12.77 -8.37 16.68
C GLY A 138 -11.94 -9.48 17.33
N LYS A 139 -12.55 -10.18 18.30
CA LYS A 139 -11.96 -11.35 18.95
C LYS A 139 -11.56 -12.41 17.91
N ALA A 140 -10.42 -13.07 18.10
CA ALA A 140 -10.00 -14.20 17.28
C ALA A 140 -11.09 -15.28 17.22
N SER A 141 -11.25 -15.90 16.05
CA SER A 141 -12.23 -16.97 15.79
C SER A 141 -11.63 -18.10 14.95
N PRO A 142 -12.21 -19.31 14.95
CA PRO A 142 -11.75 -20.39 14.08
C PRO A 142 -11.79 -19.99 12.60
N TYR A 143 -10.74 -20.35 11.85
CA TYR A 143 -10.67 -20.06 10.43
C TYR A 143 -11.71 -20.85 9.62
N ALA A 144 -12.47 -20.14 8.79
CA ALA A 144 -13.47 -20.74 7.90
C ALA A 144 -12.86 -21.24 6.59
N SER A 145 -11.82 -20.56 6.09
CA SER A 145 -11.18 -20.84 4.81
C SER A 145 -10.69 -22.30 4.65
N PRO A 146 -10.09 -22.98 5.65
CA PRO A 146 -9.66 -24.36 5.47
C PRO A 146 -10.82 -25.36 5.37
N LEU A 147 -12.01 -24.97 5.82
CA LEU A 147 -13.21 -25.81 5.80
C LEU A 147 -13.96 -25.74 4.47
N ILE A 148 -13.75 -24.67 3.69
CA ILE A 148 -14.46 -24.46 2.41
C ILE A 148 -13.54 -24.54 1.19
N ALA A 149 -12.25 -24.29 1.35
CA ALA A 149 -11.30 -24.43 0.26
C ALA A 149 -11.12 -25.92 -0.09
N PRO A 150 -11.19 -26.30 -1.37
CA PRO A 150 -10.87 -27.66 -1.82
C PRO A 150 -9.45 -28.07 -1.38
N ALA A 151 -9.26 -29.35 -1.05
CA ALA A 151 -7.92 -29.92 -0.91
C ALA A 151 -7.10 -29.68 -2.19
N GLY A 152 -5.79 -29.41 -2.04
CA GLY A 152 -4.93 -29.04 -3.16
C GLY A 152 -5.05 -27.60 -3.65
N SER A 153 -5.80 -26.73 -2.97
CA SER A 153 -5.77 -25.27 -3.24
C SER A 153 -4.33 -24.76 -3.13
N ASP A 154 -3.91 -23.95 -4.11
CA ASP A 154 -2.53 -23.43 -4.22
C ASP A 154 -2.32 -22.13 -3.43
N LEU A 155 -3.39 -21.38 -3.25
CA LEU A 155 -3.41 -20.08 -2.60
C LEU A 155 -4.71 -19.98 -1.80
N VAL A 156 -4.61 -19.68 -0.51
CA VAL A 156 -5.76 -19.41 0.35
C VAL A 156 -5.46 -18.21 1.24
N GLY A 157 -6.46 -17.38 1.47
CA GLY A 157 -6.41 -16.44 2.56
C GLY A 157 -7.79 -16.05 3.08
N GLU A 158 -7.76 -15.53 4.29
CA GLU A 158 -8.92 -15.11 5.06
C GLU A 158 -8.55 -13.84 5.81
N THR A 159 -9.47 -12.89 5.89
CA THR A 159 -9.36 -11.75 6.80
C THR A 159 -10.72 -11.27 7.27
N ASP A 160 -10.81 -10.99 8.56
CA ASP A 160 -11.91 -10.24 9.15
C ASP A 160 -11.66 -8.74 8.95
N LEU A 161 -12.71 -8.03 8.56
CA LEU A 161 -12.75 -6.58 8.41
C LEU A 161 -13.95 -6.02 9.17
N ASN A 162 -13.69 -5.08 10.07
CA ASN A 162 -14.73 -4.31 10.76
C ASN A 162 -14.72 -2.90 10.18
N LEU A 163 -15.40 -2.73 9.05
CA LEU A 163 -15.43 -1.48 8.30
C LEU A 163 -16.36 -0.44 8.94
N SER A 164 -17.31 -0.86 9.78
CA SER A 164 -18.16 0.05 10.56
C SER A 164 -17.35 0.95 11.48
N ALA A 165 -16.20 0.48 11.97
CA ALA A 165 -15.26 1.27 12.75
C ALA A 165 -14.71 2.51 12.01
N LEU A 166 -14.74 2.56 10.67
CA LEU A 166 -14.34 3.74 9.91
C LEU A 166 -15.16 4.98 10.27
N LEU A 167 -16.43 4.81 10.64
CA LEU A 167 -17.29 5.92 11.05
C LEU A 167 -16.75 6.60 12.32
N GLU A 168 -16.48 5.79 13.35
CA GLU A 168 -15.91 6.27 14.63
C GLU A 168 -14.51 6.87 14.44
N ILE A 169 -13.65 6.21 13.65
CA ILE A 169 -12.28 6.67 13.37
C ILE A 169 -12.32 8.04 12.68
N SER A 170 -13.14 8.18 11.65
CA SER A 170 -13.26 9.43 10.88
C SER A 170 -13.79 10.55 11.77
N GLU A 171 -14.81 10.29 12.60
CA GLU A 171 -15.31 11.26 13.57
C GLU A 171 -14.22 11.70 14.57
N ASN A 172 -13.45 10.76 15.11
CA ASN A 172 -12.41 11.08 16.09
C ASN A 172 -11.26 11.88 15.47
N VAL A 173 -10.90 11.59 14.21
CA VAL A 173 -9.91 12.38 13.45
C VAL A 173 -10.45 13.79 13.19
N LEU A 174 -11.70 13.94 12.73
CA LEU A 174 -12.31 15.26 12.47
C LEU A 174 -12.45 16.09 13.76
N LYS A 175 -12.82 15.48 14.89
CA LYS A 175 -12.81 16.14 16.22
C LYS A 175 -11.41 16.64 16.58
N SER A 176 -10.37 15.93 16.18
CA SER A 176 -8.97 16.31 16.40
C SER A 176 -8.52 17.50 15.56
N ILE A 177 -9.20 17.78 14.44
CA ILE A 177 -9.02 19.00 13.64
C ILE A 177 -9.70 20.19 14.33
N GLY A 178 -10.81 19.94 15.04
CA GLY A 178 -11.56 20.94 15.79
C GLY A 178 -12.25 21.98 14.91
N ASP A 179 -12.65 21.57 13.70
CA ASP A 179 -13.44 22.35 12.74
C ASP A 179 -14.87 21.79 12.69
N GLU A 180 -15.81 22.53 13.26
CA GLU A 180 -17.22 22.12 13.32
C GLU A 180 -17.88 22.08 11.94
N ARG A 181 -17.43 22.91 10.98
CA ARG A 181 -17.96 22.90 9.62
C ARG A 181 -17.59 21.61 8.91
N LEU A 182 -16.34 21.15 9.06
CA LEU A 182 -15.91 19.86 8.50
C LEU A 182 -16.66 18.69 9.14
N MET A 183 -16.91 18.74 10.45
CA MET A 183 -17.72 17.73 11.14
C MET A 183 -19.16 17.70 10.62
N GLN A 184 -19.81 18.86 10.50
CA GLN A 184 -21.17 18.97 9.99
C GLN A 184 -21.26 18.51 8.52
N GLN A 185 -20.28 18.86 7.69
CA GLN A 185 -20.20 18.40 6.30
C GLN A 185 -20.05 16.88 6.22
N TYR A 186 -19.18 16.29 7.06
CA TYR A 186 -19.04 14.85 7.15
C TYR A 186 -20.36 14.18 7.58
N GLN A 187 -21.00 14.66 8.65
CA GLN A 187 -22.29 14.13 9.11
C GLN A 187 -23.40 14.28 8.07
N GLY A 188 -23.45 15.41 7.37
CA GLY A 188 -24.34 15.62 6.24
C GLY A 188 -24.08 14.61 5.12
N SER A 189 -22.80 14.34 4.82
CA SER A 189 -22.42 13.38 3.78
C SER A 189 -22.81 11.94 4.09
N LEU A 190 -22.78 11.57 5.37
CA LEU A 190 -23.21 10.26 5.86
C LEU A 190 -24.71 10.02 5.65
N GLY A 191 -25.51 11.08 5.56
CA GLY A 191 -26.95 11.01 5.29
C GLY A 191 -27.31 10.87 3.82
N PHE A 192 -26.36 10.98 2.88
CA PHE A 192 -26.68 10.83 1.46
C PHE A 192 -27.14 9.40 1.15
N PRO A 193 -28.21 9.24 0.35
CA PRO A 193 -28.63 7.93 -0.11
C PRO A 193 -27.60 7.38 -1.11
N VAL A 194 -27.33 6.08 -1.02
CA VAL A 194 -26.56 5.34 -2.02
C VAL A 194 -27.56 4.69 -2.98
N PRO A 195 -27.58 5.10 -4.26
CA PRO A 195 -28.45 4.50 -5.27
C PRO A 195 -28.28 2.98 -5.34
N VAL A 196 -29.32 2.27 -5.79
CA VAL A 196 -29.39 0.80 -5.96
C VAL A 196 -29.50 -0.01 -4.66
N VAL A 197 -28.82 0.40 -3.57
CA VAL A 197 -28.89 -0.34 -2.28
C VAL A 197 -29.95 0.18 -1.32
N ASN A 198 -30.57 1.34 -1.60
CA ASN A 198 -31.59 2.00 -0.76
C ASN A 198 -31.16 2.16 0.73
N LEU A 199 -29.88 2.47 0.94
CA LEU A 199 -29.27 2.73 2.25
C LEU A 199 -28.63 4.13 2.23
N THR A 200 -28.48 4.75 3.39
CA THR A 200 -27.59 5.91 3.50
C THR A 200 -26.12 5.47 3.46
N VAL A 201 -25.18 6.39 3.19
CA VAL A 201 -23.73 6.10 3.30
C VAL A 201 -23.39 5.55 4.69
N LYS A 202 -23.99 6.12 5.74
CA LYS A 202 -23.83 5.62 7.12
C LYS A 202 -24.30 4.18 7.27
N ASP A 203 -25.51 3.88 6.82
CA ASP A 203 -26.11 2.55 6.99
C ASP A 203 -25.35 1.51 6.19
N LEU A 204 -24.87 1.87 4.99
CA LEU A 204 -24.01 1.02 4.19
C LEU A 204 -22.73 0.68 4.94
N ILE A 205 -21.93 1.69 5.35
CA ILE A 205 -20.67 1.46 6.07
C ILE A 205 -20.88 0.67 7.36
N SER A 206 -21.97 0.93 8.08
CA SER A 206 -22.31 0.23 9.32
C SER A 206 -22.61 -1.27 9.12
N LYS A 207 -22.96 -1.68 7.90
CA LYS A 207 -23.27 -3.07 7.53
C LYS A 207 -22.14 -3.77 6.77
N LEU A 208 -21.03 -3.08 6.49
CA LEU A 208 -19.92 -3.61 5.68
C LEU A 208 -18.92 -4.46 6.46
N ASP A 209 -19.17 -4.74 7.74
CA ASP A 209 -18.36 -5.69 8.50
C ASP A 209 -18.45 -7.06 7.85
N THR A 210 -17.30 -7.59 7.43
CA THR A 210 -17.25 -8.77 6.57
C THR A 210 -16.05 -9.64 6.85
N LYS A 211 -16.19 -10.93 6.58
CA LYS A 211 -15.07 -11.85 6.45
C LYS A 211 -14.85 -12.09 4.96
N VAL A 212 -13.65 -11.76 4.49
CA VAL A 212 -13.23 -11.99 3.11
C VAL A 212 -12.38 -13.26 3.08
N ILE A 213 -12.78 -14.23 2.27
CA ILE A 213 -12.03 -15.46 2.05
C ILE A 213 -11.73 -15.58 0.56
N PHE A 214 -10.47 -15.81 0.21
CA PHE A 214 -10.10 -16.15 -1.15
C PHE A 214 -9.39 -17.51 -1.16
N PHE A 215 -9.66 -18.32 -2.18
CA PHE A 215 -8.90 -19.53 -2.42
C PHE A 215 -8.87 -19.85 -3.90
N GLY A 216 -7.77 -20.46 -4.36
CA GLY A 216 -7.64 -20.80 -5.77
C GLY A 216 -6.54 -21.80 -6.07
N GLU A 217 -6.69 -22.40 -7.24
CA GLU A 217 -5.74 -23.31 -7.87
C GLU A 217 -5.11 -22.60 -9.07
N LEU A 218 -3.77 -22.59 -9.15
CA LEU A 218 -3.08 -22.00 -10.28
C LEU A 218 -3.27 -22.88 -11.52
N ILE A 219 -3.67 -22.27 -12.64
CA ILE A 219 -3.77 -22.95 -13.93
C ILE A 219 -2.40 -22.88 -14.61
N LYS A 220 -1.71 -24.02 -14.71
CA LYS A 220 -0.34 -24.09 -15.21
C LYS A 220 -0.29 -23.66 -16.69
N GLY A 221 0.59 -22.71 -17.00
CA GLY A 221 0.86 -22.26 -18.37
C GLY A 221 -0.18 -21.29 -18.95
N GLU A 222 -1.26 -21.02 -18.22
CA GLU A 222 -2.31 -20.10 -18.63
C GLU A 222 -2.11 -18.73 -17.98
N TYR A 223 -2.31 -17.68 -18.78
CA TYR A 223 -2.13 -16.30 -18.34
C TYR A 223 -3.24 -15.41 -18.89
N ILE A 224 -3.67 -14.45 -18.08
CA ILE A 224 -4.63 -13.42 -18.48
C ILE A 224 -3.83 -12.18 -18.89
N PRO A 225 -4.02 -11.65 -20.11
CA PRO A 225 -3.39 -10.41 -20.56
C PRO A 225 -3.97 -9.22 -19.79
N ILE A 226 -3.14 -8.27 -19.40
CA ILE A 226 -3.60 -6.99 -18.84
C ILE A 226 -3.87 -6.03 -20.00
N PRO A 227 -5.07 -5.43 -20.11
CA PRO A 227 -5.36 -4.45 -21.16
C PRO A 227 -4.34 -3.31 -21.18
N ASN A 228 -3.85 -2.96 -22.37
CA ASN A 228 -2.83 -1.91 -22.58
C ASN A 228 -1.49 -2.16 -21.86
N SER A 229 -1.17 -3.41 -21.53
CA SER A 229 0.11 -3.78 -20.92
C SER A 229 0.66 -5.06 -21.56
N PRO A 230 1.98 -5.14 -21.81
CA PRO A 230 2.63 -6.38 -22.21
C PRO A 230 2.65 -7.43 -21.08
N ALA A 231 2.45 -6.99 -19.83
CA ALA A 231 2.41 -7.87 -18.67
C ALA A 231 1.20 -8.80 -18.70
N LYS A 232 1.42 -10.03 -18.25
CA LYS A 232 0.38 -11.04 -18.09
C LYS A 232 0.32 -11.49 -16.64
N ILE A 233 -0.88 -11.78 -16.15
CA ILE A 233 -1.08 -12.34 -14.81
C ILE A 233 -1.35 -13.84 -14.93
N PRO A 234 -0.89 -14.66 -13.97
CA PRO A 234 -1.16 -16.09 -14.00
C PRO A 234 -2.65 -16.34 -13.83
N ALA A 235 -3.19 -17.29 -14.58
CA ALA A 235 -4.61 -17.65 -14.45
C ALA A 235 -4.84 -18.54 -13.24
N PHE A 236 -5.93 -18.28 -12.51
CA PHE A 236 -6.37 -19.09 -11.39
C PHE A 236 -7.81 -19.54 -11.61
N LYS A 237 -8.11 -20.77 -11.18
CA LYS A 237 -9.48 -21.11 -10.75
C LYS A 237 -9.61 -20.59 -9.33
N ALA A 238 -10.36 -19.52 -9.14
CA ALA A 238 -10.39 -18.81 -7.86
C ALA A 238 -11.83 -18.55 -7.43
N VAL A 239 -12.03 -18.56 -6.11
CA VAL A 239 -13.25 -18.14 -5.46
C VAL A 239 -12.90 -17.06 -4.44
N LEU A 240 -13.68 -15.99 -4.44
CA LEU A 240 -13.69 -14.92 -3.44
C LEU A 240 -15.06 -14.96 -2.75
N SER A 241 -15.08 -15.37 -1.48
CA SER A 241 -16.26 -15.42 -0.64
C SER A 241 -16.29 -14.21 0.28
N PHE A 242 -17.48 -13.67 0.47
CA PHE A 242 -17.78 -12.63 1.42
C PHE A 242 -18.92 -13.09 2.34
N ASP A 243 -18.68 -12.97 3.63
CA ASP A 243 -19.69 -13.23 4.66
C ASP A 243 -20.36 -11.90 5.08
N ASN A 244 -21.61 -11.96 5.54
CA ASN A 244 -22.38 -10.84 6.12
C ASN A 244 -22.70 -9.67 5.17
N ILE A 245 -22.54 -9.84 3.86
CA ILE A 245 -22.86 -8.80 2.86
C ILE A 245 -23.95 -9.21 1.87
N ASP A 246 -24.72 -10.26 2.19
CA ASP A 246 -25.87 -10.74 1.39
C ASP A 246 -26.94 -9.66 1.15
N PHE A 247 -27.04 -8.66 2.04
CA PHE A 247 -27.90 -7.50 1.83
C PHE A 247 -27.60 -6.71 0.54
N LEU A 248 -26.39 -6.87 -0.04
CA LEU A 248 -26.04 -6.27 -1.34
C LEU A 248 -26.54 -7.10 -2.53
N PHE A 249 -26.91 -8.37 -2.33
CA PHE A 249 -27.28 -9.26 -3.44
C PHE A 249 -28.51 -8.77 -4.23
N PRO A 250 -29.59 -8.22 -3.62
CA PRO A 250 -30.69 -7.61 -4.37
C PRO A 250 -30.23 -6.48 -5.31
N ALA A 251 -29.30 -5.63 -4.84
CA ALA A 251 -28.72 -4.57 -5.67
C ALA A 251 -27.87 -5.14 -6.81
N ILE A 252 -27.10 -6.21 -6.55
CA ILE A 252 -26.36 -6.93 -7.60
C ILE A 252 -27.31 -7.49 -8.65
N LEU A 253 -28.46 -8.06 -8.25
CA LEU A 253 -29.49 -8.55 -9.18
C LEU A 253 -30.10 -7.43 -10.02
N GLU A 254 -30.39 -6.27 -9.41
CA GLU A 254 -30.89 -5.10 -10.13
C GLU A 254 -29.87 -4.60 -11.17
N MET A 255 -28.60 -4.48 -10.80
CA MET A 255 -27.52 -4.12 -11.73
C MET A 255 -27.36 -5.16 -12.85
N THR A 256 -27.53 -6.44 -12.51
CA THR A 256 -27.45 -7.54 -13.48
C THR A 256 -28.61 -7.48 -14.48
N ALA A 257 -29.81 -7.07 -14.06
CA ALA A 257 -30.94 -6.89 -14.96
C ALA A 257 -30.67 -5.84 -16.07
N GLN A 258 -29.84 -4.82 -15.78
CA GLN A 258 -29.42 -3.83 -16.76
C GLN A 258 -28.49 -4.40 -17.85
N ALA A 259 -27.83 -5.53 -17.59
CA ALA A 259 -26.96 -6.20 -18.57
C ALA A 259 -27.75 -7.02 -19.62
N GLY A 260 -29.06 -7.19 -19.44
CA GLY A 260 -29.95 -7.89 -20.36
C GLY A 260 -29.50 -9.34 -20.65
N ASP A 261 -29.62 -9.76 -21.91
CA ASP A 261 -29.34 -11.14 -22.34
C ASP A 261 -27.86 -11.57 -22.23
N LYS A 262 -26.95 -10.69 -21.81
CA LYS A 262 -25.52 -11.00 -21.63
C LYS A 262 -25.25 -11.87 -20.40
N VAL A 263 -26.19 -11.91 -19.46
CA VAL A 263 -26.09 -12.63 -18.19
C VAL A 263 -27.32 -13.50 -18.00
N LYS A 264 -27.15 -14.62 -17.31
CA LYS A 264 -28.22 -15.52 -16.88
C LYS A 264 -28.24 -15.58 -15.38
N VAL A 265 -29.44 -15.48 -14.83
CA VAL A 265 -29.71 -15.72 -13.41
C VAL A 265 -30.39 -17.08 -13.29
N GLU A 266 -29.71 -18.02 -12.63
CA GLU A 266 -30.26 -19.33 -12.28
C GLU A 266 -30.65 -19.32 -10.81
N LYS A 267 -31.86 -19.81 -10.51
CA LYS A 267 -32.36 -19.95 -9.14
C LYS A 267 -32.54 -21.42 -8.85
N GLY A 268 -32.05 -21.88 -7.71
CA GLY A 268 -32.21 -23.24 -7.24
C GLY A 268 -32.60 -23.27 -5.76
N GLU A 269 -32.71 -24.48 -5.22
CA GLU A 269 -33.06 -24.66 -3.81
C GLU A 269 -31.90 -24.18 -2.91
N GLY A 270 -32.08 -23.01 -2.30
CA GLY A 270 -31.10 -22.40 -1.39
C GLY A 270 -29.97 -21.64 -2.08
N PHE A 271 -30.04 -21.36 -3.38
CA PHE A 271 -29.04 -20.53 -4.06
C PHE A 271 -29.56 -19.71 -5.24
N GLU A 272 -28.85 -18.64 -5.55
CA GLU A 272 -28.99 -17.86 -6.77
C GLU A 272 -27.62 -17.72 -7.45
N LEU A 273 -27.55 -17.94 -8.76
CA LEU A 273 -26.31 -17.92 -9.55
C LEU A 273 -26.45 -16.96 -10.73
N ILE A 274 -25.59 -15.95 -10.76
CA ILE A 274 -25.44 -15.01 -11.87
C ILE A 274 -24.21 -15.44 -12.67
N LYS A 275 -24.38 -15.73 -13.95
CA LYS A 275 -23.27 -16.13 -14.84
C LYS A 275 -23.41 -15.50 -16.22
N ALA A 276 -22.31 -15.42 -16.96
CA ALA A 276 -22.37 -14.95 -18.34
C ALA A 276 -23.18 -15.93 -19.24
N SER A 277 -23.96 -15.39 -20.17
CA SER A 277 -24.70 -16.19 -21.17
C SER A 277 -23.79 -16.93 -22.13
N GLN A 278 -22.60 -16.38 -22.38
CA GLN A 278 -21.53 -16.91 -23.23
C GLN A 278 -20.17 -16.62 -22.54
N PRO A 279 -19.10 -17.37 -22.86
CA PRO A 279 -17.76 -17.06 -22.37
C PRO A 279 -17.39 -15.61 -22.70
N PRO A 280 -16.97 -14.79 -21.72
CA PRO A 280 -16.66 -13.38 -21.95
C PRO A 280 -15.43 -13.18 -22.84
N VAL A 281 -14.53 -14.16 -22.85
CA VAL A 281 -13.33 -14.20 -23.69
C VAL A 281 -13.26 -15.61 -24.30
N PRO A 282 -13.71 -15.81 -25.56
CA PRO A 282 -13.75 -17.12 -26.19
C PRO A 282 -12.41 -17.85 -26.22
N GLU A 283 -11.30 -17.10 -26.29
CA GLU A 283 -9.93 -17.61 -26.28
C GLU A 283 -9.48 -18.10 -24.89
N MET A 284 -10.23 -17.79 -23.83
CA MET A 284 -9.96 -18.20 -22.45
C MET A 284 -11.15 -19.00 -21.89
N PRO A 285 -11.40 -20.22 -22.39
CA PRO A 285 -12.54 -21.03 -21.96
C PRO A 285 -12.50 -21.41 -20.47
N PHE A 286 -11.33 -21.29 -19.83
CA PHE A 286 -11.15 -21.47 -18.39
C PHE A 286 -11.79 -20.35 -17.55
N LEU A 287 -11.99 -19.17 -18.14
CA LEU A 287 -12.54 -17.99 -17.48
C LEU A 287 -14.08 -17.99 -17.60
N GLN A 288 -14.72 -18.48 -16.54
CA GLN A 288 -16.16 -18.58 -16.40
C GLN A 288 -16.60 -17.79 -15.17
N PRO A 289 -16.60 -16.44 -15.26
CA PRO A 289 -16.93 -15.61 -14.12
C PRO A 289 -18.39 -15.79 -13.73
N ALA A 290 -18.62 -15.92 -12.43
CA ALA A 290 -19.96 -16.01 -11.89
C ALA A 290 -20.02 -15.47 -10.46
N VAL A 291 -21.22 -15.06 -10.06
CA VAL A 291 -21.56 -14.67 -8.68
C VAL A 291 -22.60 -15.65 -8.17
N TYR A 292 -22.29 -16.35 -7.10
CA TYR A 292 -23.16 -17.31 -6.44
C TYR A 292 -23.55 -16.77 -5.06
N HIS A 293 -24.84 -16.76 -4.77
CA HIS A 293 -25.39 -16.42 -3.47
C HIS A 293 -25.89 -17.69 -2.80
N ASP A 294 -25.25 -18.04 -1.68
CA ASP A 294 -25.72 -19.10 -0.79
C ASP A 294 -26.75 -18.50 0.18
N VAL A 295 -28.03 -18.77 -0.07
CA VAL A 295 -29.13 -18.22 0.73
C VAL A 295 -29.13 -18.78 2.16
N LYS A 296 -28.56 -19.98 2.38
CA LYS A 296 -28.54 -20.60 3.71
C LYS A 296 -27.48 -20.00 4.61
N SER A 297 -26.30 -19.72 4.06
CA SER A 297 -25.19 -19.14 4.83
C SER A 297 -25.11 -17.61 4.75
N GLY A 298 -25.86 -16.98 3.82
CA GLY A 298 -25.76 -15.54 3.56
C GLY A 298 -24.43 -15.16 2.89
N ARG A 299 -23.78 -16.10 2.21
CA ARG A 299 -22.49 -15.86 1.54
C ARG A 299 -22.69 -15.44 0.09
N ILE A 300 -21.91 -14.45 -0.33
CA ILE A 300 -21.72 -14.13 -1.74
C ILE A 300 -20.35 -14.64 -2.17
N LEU A 301 -20.31 -15.53 -3.16
CA LEU A 301 -19.10 -16.10 -3.74
C LEU A 301 -18.95 -15.62 -5.19
N ILE A 302 -17.81 -15.01 -5.50
CA ILE A 302 -17.41 -14.63 -6.85
C ILE A 302 -16.37 -15.64 -7.32
N THR A 303 -16.58 -16.27 -8.47
CA THR A 303 -15.65 -17.27 -8.99
C THR A 303 -15.14 -16.89 -10.38
N THR A 304 -13.93 -17.31 -10.73
CA THR A 304 -13.41 -17.31 -12.11
C THR A 304 -13.71 -18.60 -12.86
N ASN A 305 -14.17 -19.66 -12.17
CA ASN A 305 -14.40 -20.97 -12.74
C ASN A 305 -15.55 -21.71 -12.04
N LEU A 306 -16.59 -22.08 -12.79
CA LEU A 306 -17.81 -22.68 -12.22
C LEU A 306 -17.57 -24.08 -11.66
N ASP A 307 -16.77 -24.90 -12.32
CA ASP A 307 -16.49 -26.26 -11.86
C ASP A 307 -15.67 -26.26 -10.58
N TYR A 308 -14.73 -25.32 -10.44
CA TYR A 308 -13.99 -25.12 -9.21
C TYR A 308 -14.90 -24.66 -8.06
N LEU A 309 -15.82 -23.71 -8.31
CA LEU A 309 -16.83 -23.32 -7.31
C LEU A 309 -17.68 -24.53 -6.88
N ARG A 310 -18.18 -25.32 -7.82
CA ARG A 310 -18.94 -26.55 -7.50
C ARG A 310 -18.13 -27.52 -6.65
N SER A 311 -16.85 -27.69 -6.96
CA SER A 311 -15.96 -28.53 -6.17
C SER A 311 -15.83 -28.02 -4.74
N ALA A 312 -15.77 -26.70 -4.52
CA ALA A 312 -15.73 -26.10 -3.19
C ALA A 312 -17.04 -26.27 -2.41
N LEU A 313 -18.19 -26.09 -3.08
CA LEU A 313 -19.51 -26.25 -2.48
C LEU A 313 -19.84 -27.70 -2.09
N THR A 314 -19.21 -28.68 -2.75
CA THR A 314 -19.47 -30.11 -2.55
C THR A 314 -18.28 -30.86 -1.95
N ALA A 315 -17.22 -30.15 -1.57
CA ALA A 315 -15.96 -30.75 -1.12
C ALA A 315 -16.17 -31.59 0.15
N THR A 316 -16.02 -32.90 0.02
CA THR A 316 -15.84 -33.81 1.17
C THR A 316 -14.38 -33.84 1.64
N LYS A 317 -13.45 -33.44 0.77
CA LYS A 317 -12.03 -33.26 1.05
C LYS A 317 -11.67 -31.78 0.95
N THR A 318 -11.42 -31.18 2.09
CA THR A 318 -11.13 -29.76 2.23
C THR A 318 -9.67 -29.56 2.62
N LEU A 319 -9.20 -28.32 2.54
CA LEU A 319 -7.83 -27.95 2.87
C LEU A 319 -7.46 -28.30 4.33
N SER A 320 -8.42 -28.31 5.25
CA SER A 320 -8.18 -28.68 6.65
C SER A 320 -7.60 -30.08 6.83
N GLY A 321 -7.94 -31.01 5.93
CA GLY A 321 -7.41 -32.38 5.90
C GLY A 321 -6.19 -32.56 4.99
N ASP A 322 -5.71 -31.50 4.33
CA ASP A 322 -4.59 -31.56 3.41
C ASP A 322 -3.25 -31.63 4.19
N PRO A 323 -2.42 -32.68 3.99
CA PRO A 323 -1.16 -32.84 4.73
C PRO A 323 -0.18 -31.67 4.55
N ALA A 324 -0.15 -31.05 3.37
CA ALA A 324 0.72 -29.90 3.11
C ALA A 324 0.26 -28.67 3.90
N PHE A 325 -1.06 -28.43 3.97
CA PHE A 325 -1.62 -27.37 4.79
C PHE A 325 -1.41 -27.61 6.29
N VAL A 326 -1.65 -28.83 6.77
CA VAL A 326 -1.45 -29.21 8.18
C VAL A 326 0.01 -28.97 8.59
N LYS A 327 0.96 -29.35 7.73
CA LYS A 327 2.39 -29.10 7.97
C LYS A 327 2.71 -27.60 7.97
N ALA A 328 2.21 -26.85 6.98
CA ALA A 328 2.47 -25.41 6.87
C ALA A 328 1.91 -24.61 8.04
N THR A 329 0.79 -25.06 8.63
CA THR A 329 0.12 -24.39 9.76
C THR A 329 0.45 -25.00 11.13
N ALA A 330 1.43 -25.91 11.18
CA ALA A 330 1.89 -26.48 12.45
C ALA A 330 2.42 -25.36 13.37
N ASN A 331 2.07 -25.42 14.66
CA ASN A 331 2.44 -24.42 15.68
C ASN A 331 1.88 -23.00 15.46
N LEU A 332 1.06 -22.77 14.43
CA LEU A 332 0.32 -21.51 14.30
C LEU A 332 -0.95 -21.56 15.18
N PRO A 333 -1.41 -20.41 15.72
CA PRO A 333 -2.73 -20.26 16.30
C PRO A 333 -3.83 -20.91 15.43
N LYS A 334 -4.77 -21.62 16.07
CA LYS A 334 -5.92 -22.25 15.38
C LYS A 334 -7.12 -21.31 15.22
N GLU A 335 -7.08 -20.19 15.94
CA GLU A 335 -8.04 -19.10 15.84
C GLU A 335 -7.28 -17.81 15.53
N GLY A 336 -7.94 -16.92 14.80
CA GLY A 336 -7.42 -15.59 14.51
C GLY A 336 -8.40 -14.76 13.70
N ASN A 337 -7.86 -13.74 13.07
CA ASN A 337 -8.60 -12.77 12.26
C ASN A 337 -8.04 -12.67 10.85
N SER A 338 -6.90 -13.31 10.58
CA SER A 338 -6.43 -13.55 9.23
C SER A 338 -5.61 -14.82 9.15
N LEU A 339 -5.70 -15.50 8.01
CA LEU A 339 -4.89 -16.63 7.62
C LEU A 339 -4.44 -16.41 6.17
N SER A 340 -3.21 -16.81 5.86
CA SER A 340 -2.74 -16.98 4.49
C SER A 340 -1.99 -18.28 4.37
N TYR A 341 -2.12 -18.91 3.21
CA TYR A 341 -1.45 -20.15 2.83
C TYR A 341 -1.08 -20.08 1.35
N VAL A 342 0.17 -20.40 1.02
CA VAL A 342 0.70 -20.30 -0.34
C VAL A 342 1.58 -21.51 -0.64
N THR A 343 1.34 -22.18 -1.76
CA THR A 343 2.19 -23.27 -2.24
C THR A 343 3.42 -22.73 -3.00
N PRO A 344 4.51 -23.52 -3.10
CA PRO A 344 5.67 -23.16 -3.92
C PRO A 344 5.33 -22.78 -5.36
N LYS A 345 4.32 -23.44 -5.93
CA LYS A 345 3.82 -23.22 -7.29
C LYS A 345 3.38 -21.77 -7.50
N VAL A 346 2.66 -21.19 -6.55
CA VAL A 346 2.24 -19.78 -6.64
C VAL A 346 3.43 -18.84 -6.48
N ALA A 347 4.29 -19.11 -5.49
CA ALA A 347 5.45 -18.26 -5.24
C ALA A 347 6.38 -18.19 -6.45
N SER A 348 6.68 -19.33 -7.10
CA SER A 348 7.50 -19.37 -8.30
C SER A 348 6.85 -18.63 -9.47
N THR A 349 5.55 -18.82 -9.70
CA THR A 349 4.87 -18.20 -10.83
C THR A 349 4.70 -16.68 -10.65
N VAL A 350 4.42 -16.20 -9.44
CA VAL A 350 4.43 -14.75 -9.15
C VAL A 350 5.82 -14.18 -9.40
N MET A 351 6.87 -14.89 -8.99
CA MET A 351 8.25 -14.46 -9.19
C MET A 351 8.62 -14.38 -10.67
N GLU A 352 8.18 -15.33 -11.50
CA GLU A 352 8.35 -15.28 -12.96
C GLU A 352 7.69 -14.03 -13.57
N VAL A 353 6.47 -13.70 -13.14
CA VAL A 353 5.73 -12.52 -13.63
C VAL A 353 6.44 -11.22 -13.24
N VAL A 354 6.85 -11.10 -11.97
CA VAL A 354 7.60 -9.92 -11.49
C VAL A 354 8.93 -9.79 -12.25
N THR A 355 9.62 -10.91 -12.51
CA THR A 355 10.85 -10.94 -13.33
C THR A 355 10.59 -10.41 -14.74
N ALA A 356 9.52 -10.89 -15.40
CA ALA A 356 9.17 -10.48 -16.75
C ALA A 356 8.86 -8.98 -16.81
N ALA A 357 8.04 -8.47 -15.88
CA ALA A 357 7.68 -7.06 -15.82
C ALA A 357 8.89 -6.14 -15.60
N MET A 358 9.86 -6.54 -14.77
CA MET A 358 11.08 -5.76 -14.57
C MET A 358 12.00 -5.75 -15.79
N LYS A 359 12.13 -6.89 -16.49
CA LYS A 359 12.91 -6.94 -17.74
C LYS A 359 12.34 -5.98 -18.78
N GLU A 360 11.03 -5.91 -18.91
CA GLU A 360 10.36 -4.96 -19.81
C GLU A 360 10.51 -3.51 -19.33
N GLY A 361 10.29 -3.22 -18.04
CA GLY A 361 10.40 -1.87 -17.48
C GLY A 361 11.81 -1.27 -17.52
N SER A 362 12.85 -2.09 -17.33
CA SER A 362 14.26 -1.66 -17.42
C SER A 362 14.67 -1.25 -18.85
N SER A 363 14.06 -1.86 -19.87
CA SER A 363 14.30 -1.51 -21.28
C SER A 363 13.70 -0.16 -21.71
N ALA A 364 12.78 0.41 -20.91
CA ALA A 364 11.99 1.58 -21.29
C ALA A 364 12.52 2.92 -20.73
N SER A 365 13.56 2.92 -19.88
CA SER A 365 14.08 4.16 -19.28
C SER A 365 15.53 4.44 -19.69
N ALA A 366 15.76 5.58 -20.35
CA ALA A 366 17.10 6.09 -20.60
C ALA A 366 17.76 6.42 -19.25
N GLY A 367 18.68 5.56 -18.81
CA GLY A 367 19.39 5.65 -17.52
C GLY A 367 18.96 4.64 -16.45
N GLY A 368 18.15 3.62 -16.79
CA GLY A 368 17.89 2.48 -15.92
C GLY A 368 19.06 1.48 -15.87
N PRO A 369 19.14 0.61 -14.83
CA PRO A 369 20.13 -0.46 -14.77
C PRO A 369 20.03 -1.36 -16.01
N SER A 370 21.19 -1.71 -16.56
CA SER A 370 21.32 -2.64 -17.68
C SER A 370 20.69 -4.01 -17.33
N PRO A 371 20.34 -4.84 -18.33
CA PRO A 371 19.83 -6.19 -18.09
C PRO A 371 20.73 -7.04 -17.17
N GLN A 372 22.05 -6.85 -17.23
CA GLN A 372 23.01 -7.55 -16.39
C GLN A 372 23.03 -7.04 -14.95
N GLU A 373 22.92 -5.73 -14.74
CA GLU A 373 22.77 -5.13 -13.40
C GLU A 373 21.43 -5.54 -12.77
N MET A 374 20.35 -5.56 -13.57
CA MET A 374 19.05 -6.07 -13.14
C MET A 374 19.12 -7.54 -12.75
N LYS A 375 19.82 -8.37 -13.52
CA LYS A 375 20.06 -9.77 -13.14
C LYS A 375 20.84 -9.87 -11.83
N THR A 376 21.85 -9.03 -11.62
CA THR A 376 22.67 -9.05 -10.40
C THR A 376 21.86 -8.64 -9.17
N ILE A 377 21.06 -7.57 -9.28
CA ILE A 377 20.12 -7.14 -8.24
C ILE A 377 19.11 -8.26 -7.94
N TRP A 378 18.64 -8.93 -8.98
CA TRP A 378 17.69 -10.03 -8.87
C TRP A 378 18.26 -11.26 -8.17
N ASP A 379 19.46 -11.68 -8.54
CA ASP A 379 20.15 -12.81 -7.92
C ASP A 379 20.39 -12.50 -6.42
N ALA A 380 20.81 -11.28 -6.09
CA ALA A 380 20.96 -10.83 -4.70
C ALA A 380 19.63 -10.81 -3.92
N MET A 381 18.52 -10.40 -4.55
CA MET A 381 17.20 -10.47 -3.93
C MET A 381 16.76 -11.91 -3.64
N GLN A 382 17.04 -12.85 -4.55
CA GLN A 382 16.74 -14.27 -4.33
C GLN A 382 17.62 -14.89 -3.24
N GLU A 383 18.88 -14.47 -3.11
CA GLU A 383 19.75 -14.89 -2.00
C GLU A 383 19.22 -14.39 -0.64
N LEU A 384 18.71 -13.16 -0.58
CA LEU A 384 18.16 -12.56 0.64
C LEU A 384 16.75 -13.06 0.98
N SER A 385 16.00 -13.52 -0.02
CA SER A 385 14.63 -14.00 0.11
C SER A 385 14.38 -15.19 -0.82
N PRO A 386 14.88 -16.39 -0.47
CA PRO A 386 14.69 -17.58 -1.28
C PRO A 386 13.22 -17.91 -1.46
N LEU A 387 12.87 -18.41 -2.65
CA LEU A 387 11.53 -18.91 -2.91
C LEU A 387 11.22 -20.10 -1.99
N PRO A 388 10.00 -20.19 -1.46
CA PRO A 388 9.60 -21.33 -0.64
C PRO A 388 9.59 -22.61 -1.49
N THR A 389 10.28 -23.65 -1.03
CA THR A 389 10.25 -25.00 -1.62
C THR A 389 9.19 -25.90 -0.99
N THR A 390 8.62 -25.46 0.13
CA THR A 390 7.47 -26.08 0.80
C THR A 390 6.37 -25.04 1.00
N PRO A 391 5.11 -25.45 1.17
CA PRO A 391 4.03 -24.50 1.45
C PRO A 391 4.30 -23.69 2.72
N VAL A 392 3.89 -22.43 2.68
CA VAL A 392 4.05 -21.46 3.77
C VAL A 392 2.70 -20.99 4.27
N ALA A 393 2.63 -20.61 5.53
CA ALA A 393 1.42 -20.04 6.10
C ALA A 393 1.73 -18.92 7.08
N ALA A 394 0.81 -17.96 7.18
CA ALA A 394 0.87 -16.89 8.17
C ALA A 394 -0.53 -16.65 8.76
N VAL A 395 -0.55 -16.16 9.99
CA VAL A 395 -1.78 -15.82 10.70
C VAL A 395 -1.62 -14.50 11.46
N ARG A 396 -2.74 -13.81 11.60
CA ARG A 396 -2.93 -12.71 12.55
C ARG A 396 -4.03 -13.09 13.52
N ALA A 397 -3.81 -12.87 14.81
CA ALA A 397 -4.82 -13.03 15.84
C ALA A 397 -4.82 -11.82 16.77
N ASN A 398 -6.00 -11.26 16.99
CA ASN A 398 -6.19 -10.24 18.00
C ASN A 398 -6.25 -10.93 19.37
N VAL A 399 -5.34 -10.54 20.26
CA VAL A 399 -5.23 -11.04 21.64
C VAL A 399 -5.66 -9.94 22.60
N ALA A 400 -5.92 -10.29 23.86
CA ALA A 400 -6.46 -9.34 24.85
C ALA A 400 -5.62 -8.06 25.01
N ASP A 401 -4.31 -8.17 24.77
CA ASP A 401 -3.34 -7.09 24.97
C ASP A 401 -2.60 -6.70 23.68
N GLY A 402 -3.17 -6.97 22.51
CA GLY A 402 -2.59 -6.52 21.24
C GLY A 402 -2.92 -7.39 20.02
N MET A 403 -2.00 -7.38 19.05
CA MET A 403 -2.11 -8.16 17.82
C MET A 403 -0.90 -9.07 17.66
N LEU A 404 -1.15 -10.38 17.65
CA LEU A 404 -0.15 -11.41 17.41
C LEU A 404 -0.12 -11.76 15.93
N PHE A 405 1.08 -11.81 15.38
CA PHE A 405 1.39 -12.32 14.05
C PHE A 405 2.25 -13.56 14.20
N ALA A 406 1.95 -14.61 13.45
CA ALA A 406 2.79 -15.81 13.41
C ALA A 406 2.89 -16.35 11.99
N SER A 407 4.04 -16.90 11.59
CA SER A 407 4.19 -17.51 10.28
C SER A 407 5.22 -18.64 10.27
N ASN A 408 5.04 -19.57 9.34
CA ASN A 408 6.03 -20.56 8.95
C ASN A 408 6.47 -20.25 7.52
N ALA A 409 7.68 -19.71 7.35
CA ALA A 409 8.16 -19.15 6.08
C ALA A 409 9.66 -19.41 5.88
N PRO A 410 10.18 -19.39 4.63
CA PRO A 410 11.60 -19.58 4.35
C PRO A 410 12.48 -18.43 4.85
N ASN A 411 11.89 -17.28 5.18
CA ASN A 411 12.57 -16.13 5.74
C ASN A 411 12.34 -16.03 7.25
N ASN A 412 13.36 -15.54 7.97
CA ASN A 412 13.23 -15.18 9.38
C ASN A 412 13.18 -13.65 9.53
N ILE A 413 12.74 -13.18 10.69
CA ILE A 413 12.58 -11.74 10.92
C ILE A 413 13.93 -11.01 10.88
N LYS A 414 15.04 -11.66 11.26
CA LYS A 414 16.38 -11.06 11.16
C LYS A 414 16.73 -10.73 9.70
N THR A 415 16.54 -11.67 8.78
CA THR A 415 16.82 -11.42 7.34
C THR A 415 15.86 -10.39 6.76
N THR A 416 14.58 -10.40 7.17
CA THR A 416 13.60 -9.38 6.74
C THR A 416 13.96 -7.97 7.22
N ILE A 417 14.40 -7.80 8.47
CA ILE A 417 14.84 -6.50 9.00
C ILE A 417 16.08 -6.02 8.24
N VAL A 418 17.06 -6.90 8.03
CA VAL A 418 18.27 -6.56 7.27
C VAL A 418 17.92 -6.18 5.83
N ALA A 419 17.08 -6.95 5.16
CA ALA A 419 16.62 -6.64 3.80
C ALA A 419 15.87 -5.30 3.76
N GLY A 420 14.94 -5.05 4.69
CA GLY A 420 14.24 -3.76 4.78
C GLY A 420 15.19 -2.58 5.03
N ALA A 421 16.15 -2.75 5.94
CA ALA A 421 17.12 -1.73 6.31
C ALA A 421 18.18 -1.46 5.22
N THR A 422 18.49 -2.43 4.36
CA THR A 422 19.48 -2.27 3.28
C THR A 422 18.85 -1.90 1.95
N MET A 423 17.66 -2.43 1.63
CA MET A 423 16.97 -2.15 0.37
C MET A 423 16.47 -0.72 0.28
N VAL A 424 15.97 -0.12 1.37
CA VAL A 424 15.49 1.27 1.35
C VAL A 424 16.65 2.25 1.06
N PRO A 425 17.79 2.20 1.76
CA PRO A 425 18.97 2.98 1.39
C PRO A 425 19.52 2.65 0.00
N ALA A 426 19.50 1.38 -0.44
CA ALA A 426 19.96 1.02 -1.78
C ALA A 426 19.05 1.61 -2.87
N MET A 427 17.73 1.54 -2.72
CA MET A 427 16.77 2.17 -3.64
C MET A 427 16.87 3.70 -3.61
N LEU A 428 17.06 4.29 -2.43
CA LEU A 428 17.31 5.74 -2.28
C LEU A 428 18.67 6.15 -2.86
N ALA A 429 19.69 5.29 -2.78
CA ALA A 429 21.01 5.53 -3.37
C ALA A 429 20.97 5.42 -4.91
N VAL A 430 20.22 4.46 -5.46
CA VAL A 430 20.01 4.33 -6.91
C VAL A 430 19.17 5.49 -7.46
N GLY A 431 18.06 5.85 -6.79
CA GLY A 431 17.26 7.03 -7.14
C GLY A 431 18.01 8.35 -6.94
N GLY A 432 18.81 8.42 -5.87
CA GLY A 432 19.69 9.52 -5.53
C GLY A 432 20.83 9.70 -6.54
N PHE A 433 21.48 8.63 -7.00
CA PHE A 433 22.49 8.66 -8.06
C PHE A 433 21.89 9.11 -9.40
N GLY A 434 20.68 8.69 -9.72
CA GLY A 434 19.95 9.13 -10.93
C GLY A 434 19.62 10.63 -10.91
N ALA A 435 19.28 11.19 -9.74
CA ALA A 435 19.10 12.62 -9.56
C ALA A 435 20.44 13.37 -9.53
N TYR A 436 21.45 12.83 -8.84
CA TYR A 436 22.77 13.44 -8.66
C TYR A 436 23.54 13.54 -9.99
N SER A 437 23.51 12.49 -10.82
CA SER A 437 24.14 12.46 -12.15
C SER A 437 23.51 13.45 -13.15
N LYS A 438 22.21 13.77 -13.01
CA LYS A 438 21.51 14.77 -13.84
C LYS A 438 21.76 16.21 -13.37
N VAL A 439 22.05 16.41 -12.09
CA VAL A 439 22.24 17.75 -11.50
C VAL A 439 23.71 18.19 -11.57
N MET A 440 24.68 17.27 -11.46
CA MET A 440 26.11 17.60 -11.46
C MET A 440 26.63 18.34 -12.72
N PRO A 441 26.20 18.02 -13.95
CA PRO A 441 26.58 18.81 -15.12
C PRO A 441 26.09 20.26 -15.05
N GLY A 442 24.90 20.49 -14.49
CA GLY A 442 24.33 21.82 -14.30
C GLY A 442 24.99 22.62 -13.18
N ILE A 443 25.47 21.94 -12.12
CA ILE A 443 26.28 22.56 -11.06
C ILE A 443 27.65 22.97 -11.63
N LYS A 444 28.33 22.06 -12.34
CA LYS A 444 29.63 22.36 -12.99
C LYS A 444 29.51 23.48 -14.02
N ALA A 445 28.43 23.52 -14.80
CA ALA A 445 28.17 24.60 -15.75
C ALA A 445 27.91 25.95 -15.06
N ARG A 446 27.26 25.96 -13.89
CA ARG A 446 27.05 27.17 -13.08
C ARG A 446 28.32 27.66 -12.39
N GLU A 447 29.19 26.75 -11.96
CA GLU A 447 30.50 27.09 -11.41
C GLU A 447 31.41 27.67 -12.49
N ALA A 448 31.45 27.06 -13.69
CA ALA A 448 32.18 27.59 -14.84
C ALA A 448 31.66 28.99 -15.24
N ALA A 449 30.34 29.18 -15.31
CA ALA A 449 29.74 30.48 -15.63
C ALA A 449 29.99 31.56 -14.56
N LYS A 450 30.10 31.18 -13.28
CA LYS A 450 30.49 32.10 -12.21
C LYS A 450 31.96 32.51 -12.31
N GLU A 451 32.83 31.58 -12.70
CA GLU A 451 34.25 31.84 -12.91
C GLU A 451 34.49 32.73 -14.14
N GLU A 452 33.68 32.56 -15.18
CA GLU A 452 33.67 33.41 -16.38
C GLU A 452 33.17 34.83 -16.07
N ALA A 453 32.05 34.95 -15.34
CA ALA A 453 31.50 36.23 -14.91
C ALA A 453 32.42 36.98 -13.93
N ALA A 454 33.16 36.27 -13.08
CA ALA A 454 34.15 36.89 -12.19
C ALA A 454 35.31 37.50 -12.97
N LYS A 455 35.78 36.84 -14.04
CA LYS A 455 36.81 37.39 -14.95
C LYS A 455 36.30 38.58 -15.77
N GLU A 456 35.01 38.59 -16.10
CA GLU A 456 34.38 39.69 -16.85
C GLU A 456 34.19 40.95 -15.99
N ILE A 457 33.92 40.78 -14.69
CA ILE A 457 33.84 41.87 -13.70
C ILE A 457 35.23 42.47 -13.42
N GLU A 458 36.27 41.63 -13.33
CA GLU A 458 37.65 42.11 -13.15
C GLU A 458 38.17 42.87 -14.39
N ALA A 459 37.60 42.61 -15.57
CA ALA A 459 37.91 43.31 -16.82
C ALA A 459 37.10 44.60 -17.06
N THR A 460 36.07 44.88 -16.25
CA THR A 460 35.17 46.04 -16.43
C THR A 460 35.31 47.14 -15.37
N GLU A 461 36.25 47.04 -14.42
CA GLU A 461 36.56 48.12 -13.47
C GLU A 461 37.41 49.27 -14.07
N GLU A 462 37.87 49.16 -15.32
CA GLU A 462 38.38 50.31 -16.08
C GLU A 462 37.32 50.79 -17.08
N THR A 463 36.67 51.92 -16.76
CA THR A 463 35.78 52.81 -17.57
C THR A 463 34.29 52.89 -17.17
N GLU A 464 33.94 54.04 -16.56
CA GLU A 464 32.61 54.62 -16.32
C GLU A 464 31.85 55.05 -17.61
N PRO A 465 30.58 55.55 -17.59
CA PRO A 465 29.44 55.24 -16.70
C PRO A 465 28.05 55.08 -17.44
N ALA A 466 27.12 54.44 -16.72
CA ALA A 466 25.64 54.61 -16.70
C ALA A 466 24.78 54.55 -17.99
N GLU A 467 24.14 53.40 -18.23
CA GLU A 467 22.78 53.33 -18.82
C GLU A 467 21.95 52.13 -18.28
N LYS A 468 20.62 52.26 -18.32
CA LYS A 468 19.55 51.50 -17.63
C LYS A 468 19.65 49.96 -17.61
N PRO A 469 19.07 49.27 -16.60
CA PRO A 469 19.17 47.81 -16.47
C PRO A 469 18.32 47.07 -17.51
N ALA A 470 18.95 46.14 -18.23
CA ALA A 470 18.32 45.15 -19.11
C ALA A 470 17.56 44.08 -18.30
N PRO A 471 16.52 43.43 -18.87
CA PRO A 471 15.71 42.46 -18.15
C PRO A 471 16.47 41.14 -17.89
N ALA A 472 16.19 40.53 -16.73
CA ALA A 472 16.80 39.30 -16.23
C ALA A 472 16.73 38.11 -17.22
N PRO A 473 17.71 37.17 -17.18
CA PRO A 473 17.78 36.06 -18.11
C PRO A 473 16.63 35.06 -17.87
N LYS A 474 15.97 34.66 -18.97
CA LYS A 474 14.85 33.71 -18.97
C LYS A 474 15.30 32.30 -18.54
N PRO A 475 14.50 31.55 -17.77
CA PRO A 475 14.76 30.15 -17.46
C PRO A 475 14.64 29.28 -18.72
N SER A 476 15.58 28.34 -18.89
CA SER A 476 15.56 27.34 -19.96
C SER A 476 14.28 26.48 -19.94
N PRO A 477 13.71 26.14 -21.10
CA PRO A 477 12.49 25.35 -21.18
C PRO A 477 12.72 23.88 -20.81
N ALA A 478 11.77 23.32 -20.05
CA ALA A 478 11.64 21.88 -19.82
C ALA A 478 11.34 21.13 -21.14
N PRO A 479 11.69 19.83 -21.25
CA PRO A 479 11.47 19.04 -22.47
C PRO A 479 9.99 19.05 -22.90
N ALA A 480 9.76 19.27 -24.19
CA ALA A 480 8.46 19.62 -24.80
C ALA A 480 7.28 18.66 -24.51
N GLY A 481 7.54 17.42 -24.08
CA GLY A 481 6.49 16.45 -23.72
C GLY A 481 5.94 16.58 -22.30
N ALA A 482 6.72 17.10 -21.35
CA ALA A 482 6.32 17.20 -19.94
C ALA A 482 5.37 18.38 -19.68
N SER A 483 5.59 19.51 -20.38
CA SER A 483 4.74 20.70 -20.28
C SER A 483 3.32 20.46 -20.79
N ALA A 484 3.16 19.73 -21.89
CA ALA A 484 1.84 19.43 -22.46
C ALA A 484 0.96 18.58 -21.53
N LYS A 485 1.57 17.63 -20.81
CA LYS A 485 0.87 16.81 -19.82
C LYS A 485 0.39 17.65 -18.64
N THR A 486 1.24 18.54 -18.11
CA THR A 486 0.86 19.42 -16.99
C THR A 486 -0.24 20.40 -17.40
N ILE A 487 -0.19 20.97 -18.60
CA ILE A 487 -1.24 21.86 -19.13
C ILE A 487 -2.58 21.11 -19.27
N ARG A 488 -2.55 19.86 -19.74
CA ARG A 488 -3.77 19.03 -19.81
C ARG A 488 -4.35 18.74 -18.42
N ASN A 489 -3.50 18.47 -17.43
CA ASN A 489 -3.93 18.28 -16.04
C ASN A 489 -4.55 19.56 -15.46
N ASN A 490 -3.99 20.74 -15.76
CA ASN A 490 -4.54 22.02 -15.37
C ASN A 490 -5.94 22.25 -15.99
N LEU A 491 -6.10 21.97 -17.29
CA LEU A 491 -7.43 22.02 -17.94
C LEU A 491 -8.43 21.05 -17.31
N GLN A 492 -7.98 19.87 -16.88
CA GLN A 492 -8.84 18.88 -16.23
C GLN A 492 -9.31 19.35 -14.84
N GLN A 493 -8.44 19.99 -14.06
CA GLN A 493 -8.83 20.61 -12.79
C GLN A 493 -9.87 21.72 -13.00
N ILE A 494 -9.69 22.57 -14.01
CA ILE A 494 -10.65 23.63 -14.35
C ILE A 494 -12.02 23.03 -14.70
N VAL A 495 -12.06 21.98 -15.53
CA VAL A 495 -13.30 21.30 -15.91
C VAL A 495 -13.97 20.68 -14.69
N TYR A 496 -13.23 19.98 -13.83
CA TYR A 496 -13.78 19.35 -12.64
C TYR A 496 -14.40 20.38 -11.68
N SER A 497 -13.68 21.46 -11.38
CA SER A 497 -14.18 22.56 -10.55
C SER A 497 -15.43 23.21 -11.16
N ALA A 498 -15.50 23.34 -12.48
CA ALA A 498 -16.69 23.83 -13.17
C ALA A 498 -17.89 22.87 -13.06
N GLN A 499 -17.66 21.56 -13.12
CA GLN A 499 -18.72 20.57 -12.92
C GLN A 499 -19.29 20.65 -11.50
N THR A 500 -18.42 20.76 -10.48
CA THR A 500 -18.84 21.02 -9.09
C THR A 500 -19.67 22.31 -8.99
N TYR A 501 -19.21 23.40 -9.63
CA TYR A 501 -19.95 24.65 -9.66
C TYR A 501 -21.37 24.49 -10.23
N PHE A 502 -21.55 23.72 -11.30
CA PHE A 502 -22.86 23.48 -11.92
C PHE A 502 -23.81 22.63 -11.08
N LEU A 503 -23.27 21.72 -10.27
CA LEU A 503 -24.06 20.95 -9.30
C LEU A 503 -24.61 21.88 -8.20
N ASP A 504 -23.77 22.79 -7.70
CA ASP A 504 -24.18 23.77 -6.69
C ASP A 504 -25.06 24.90 -7.26
N ASN A 505 -24.97 25.15 -8.57
CA ASN A 505 -25.67 26.21 -9.28
C ASN A 505 -26.44 25.63 -10.48
N PRO A 506 -27.55 24.90 -10.26
CA PRO A 506 -28.25 24.16 -11.31
C PRO A 506 -28.78 25.05 -12.46
N LYS A 507 -28.98 26.34 -12.22
CA LYS A 507 -29.43 27.32 -13.23
C LYS A 507 -28.30 27.93 -14.07
N ALA A 508 -27.04 27.75 -13.67
CA ALA A 508 -25.89 28.31 -14.38
C ALA A 508 -25.63 27.51 -15.67
N LYS A 509 -25.49 28.23 -16.79
CA LYS A 509 -25.22 27.65 -18.11
C LYS A 509 -23.73 27.59 -18.45
N ASP A 510 -22.95 28.49 -17.85
CA ASP A 510 -21.50 28.56 -17.96
C ASP A 510 -20.87 29.09 -16.67
N VAL A 511 -19.54 28.95 -16.57
CA VAL A 511 -18.73 29.51 -15.48
C VAL A 511 -17.34 29.85 -16.01
N THR A 512 -16.79 30.99 -15.59
CA THR A 512 -15.44 31.41 -15.98
C THR A 512 -14.39 30.93 -14.99
N TYR A 513 -13.14 30.80 -15.46
CA TYR A 513 -11.98 30.46 -14.62
C TYR A 513 -11.85 31.39 -13.41
N GLU A 514 -12.04 32.70 -13.59
CA GLU A 514 -11.98 33.68 -12.50
C GLU A 514 -13.10 33.45 -11.49
N LYS A 515 -14.29 33.08 -11.96
CA LYS A 515 -15.42 32.78 -11.07
C LYS A 515 -15.11 31.59 -10.19
N LEU A 516 -14.52 30.52 -10.74
CA LEU A 516 -14.10 29.33 -9.99
C LEU A 516 -13.06 29.65 -8.91
N ILE A 517 -12.13 30.56 -9.20
CA ILE A 517 -11.18 31.05 -8.18
C ILE A 517 -11.90 31.86 -7.11
N SER A 518 -12.78 32.78 -7.49
CA SER A 518 -13.48 33.65 -6.54
C SER A 518 -14.46 32.89 -5.63
N THR A 519 -14.92 31.71 -6.05
CA THR A 519 -15.77 30.83 -5.25
C THR A 519 -14.97 29.74 -4.52
N GLU A 520 -13.64 29.83 -4.52
CA GLU A 520 -12.73 28.88 -3.86
C GLU A 520 -12.85 27.43 -4.35
N LEU A 521 -13.46 27.21 -5.51
CA LEU A 521 -13.59 25.89 -6.14
C LEU A 521 -12.33 25.50 -6.91
N LEU A 522 -11.43 26.46 -7.17
CA LEU A 522 -10.18 26.24 -7.89
C LEU A 522 -9.09 27.19 -7.37
N PHE A 523 -7.90 26.66 -7.08
CA PHE A 523 -6.73 27.50 -6.81
C PHE A 523 -6.18 28.11 -8.10
N LYS A 524 -5.57 29.29 -7.99
CA LYS A 524 -4.93 29.93 -9.15
C LYS A 524 -3.82 29.02 -9.69
N LEU A 525 -3.96 28.62 -10.95
CA LEU A 525 -2.99 27.81 -11.68
C LEU A 525 -1.92 28.69 -12.33
N ASP A 526 -0.66 28.26 -12.20
CA ASP A 526 0.49 28.90 -12.85
C ASP A 526 0.66 28.42 -14.29
N ALA A 527 1.14 29.33 -15.15
CA ALA A 527 1.48 29.02 -16.52
C ALA A 527 2.76 28.17 -16.58
N VAL A 528 2.74 27.08 -17.35
CA VAL A 528 3.85 26.13 -17.48
C VAL A 528 4.69 26.39 -18.72
N SER A 529 4.05 26.80 -19.82
CA SER A 529 4.64 27.06 -21.12
C SER A 529 4.14 28.38 -21.71
N GLY A 530 3.88 29.38 -20.87
CA GLY A 530 3.44 30.72 -21.27
C GLY A 530 1.98 30.80 -21.75
N GLU A 531 1.20 29.75 -21.55
CA GLU A 531 -0.25 29.76 -21.73
C GLU A 531 -0.95 30.61 -20.65
N SER A 532 -2.19 31.03 -20.93
CA SER A 532 -3.04 31.72 -19.96
C SER A 532 -4.37 30.99 -19.82
N TYR A 533 -4.76 30.73 -18.58
CA TYR A 533 -6.08 30.19 -18.22
C TYR A 533 -7.13 31.29 -17.97
N LYS A 534 -6.69 32.54 -17.89
CA LYS A 534 -7.57 33.71 -17.72
C LYS A 534 -8.52 33.83 -18.92
N GLY A 535 -9.81 34.04 -18.65
CA GLY A 535 -10.88 34.20 -19.63
C GLY A 535 -11.42 32.88 -20.20
N LEU A 536 -10.99 31.73 -19.69
CA LEU A 536 -11.61 30.45 -20.07
C LEU A 536 -13.02 30.36 -19.50
N THR A 537 -13.97 29.93 -20.34
CA THR A 537 -15.37 29.70 -19.97
C THR A 537 -15.73 28.24 -20.22
N ILE A 538 -16.22 27.57 -19.17
CA ILE A 538 -16.69 26.19 -19.22
C ILE A 538 -18.21 26.21 -19.31
N LYS A 539 -18.81 25.39 -20.17
CA LYS A 539 -20.26 25.33 -20.39
C LYS A 539 -20.86 24.07 -19.78
N ARG A 540 -22.04 24.18 -19.17
CA ARG A 540 -22.76 23.03 -18.59
C ARG A 540 -23.06 21.93 -19.63
N ALA A 541 -23.30 22.32 -20.88
CA ALA A 541 -23.63 21.42 -21.98
C ALA A 541 -22.45 20.58 -22.51
N GLY A 542 -21.26 20.65 -21.89
CA GLY A 542 -20.06 19.98 -22.39
C GLY A 542 -19.38 20.76 -23.50
N GLY A 543 -18.26 20.23 -24.00
CA GLY A 543 -17.51 20.84 -25.10
C GLY A 543 -16.01 20.56 -25.04
N SER A 544 -15.22 21.51 -25.55
CA SER A 544 -13.76 21.47 -25.48
C SER A 544 -13.23 22.79 -24.94
N VAL A 545 -12.26 22.73 -24.04
CA VAL A 545 -11.51 23.88 -23.53
C VAL A 545 -10.09 23.79 -24.04
N SER A 546 -9.51 24.91 -24.49
CA SER A 546 -8.16 24.93 -25.04
C SER A 546 -7.39 26.18 -24.65
N VAL A 547 -6.08 26.03 -24.54
CA VAL A 547 -5.13 27.14 -24.34
C VAL A 547 -4.00 27.03 -25.36
N LYS A 548 -3.42 28.18 -25.73
CA LYS A 548 -2.25 28.23 -26.60
C LYS A 548 -0.99 28.37 -25.76
N THR A 549 -0.02 27.52 -26.03
CA THR A 549 1.32 27.66 -25.47
C THR A 549 2.05 28.86 -26.09
N LYS A 550 3.20 29.22 -25.54
CA LYS A 550 4.09 30.25 -26.10
C LYS A 550 4.60 29.92 -27.51
N SER A 551 4.69 28.63 -27.89
CA SER A 551 5.01 28.21 -29.27
C SER A 551 3.82 28.35 -30.23
N GLY A 552 2.63 28.67 -29.71
CA GLY A 552 1.39 28.80 -30.48
C GLY A 552 0.59 27.51 -30.59
N ASP A 553 1.12 26.39 -30.12
CA ASP A 553 0.46 25.08 -30.20
C ASP A 553 -0.76 25.03 -29.25
N PRO A 554 -1.96 24.67 -29.75
CA PRO A 554 -3.14 24.53 -28.93
C PRO A 554 -3.11 23.21 -28.16
N ILE A 555 -3.37 23.27 -26.86
CA ILE A 555 -3.63 22.10 -26.03
C ILE A 555 -5.09 22.15 -25.62
N SER A 556 -5.84 21.12 -26.00
CA SER A 556 -7.28 21.03 -25.80
C SER A 556 -7.67 19.82 -24.95
N LEU A 557 -8.77 19.97 -24.21
CA LEU A 557 -9.41 18.92 -23.43
C LEU A 557 -10.91 18.93 -23.70
N SER A 558 -11.46 17.79 -24.13
CA SER A 558 -12.90 17.59 -24.27
C SER A 558 -13.53 17.10 -22.98
N TYR A 559 -14.76 17.54 -22.69
CA TYR A 559 -15.50 17.18 -21.50
C TYR A 559 -17.00 17.04 -21.78
N GLN A 560 -17.65 16.19 -20.99
CA GLN A 560 -19.05 15.83 -21.15
C GLN A 560 -19.99 16.85 -20.46
N PRO A 561 -21.26 16.95 -20.91
CA PRO A 561 -22.29 17.73 -20.22
C PRO A 561 -22.48 17.28 -18.78
N VAL A 562 -22.88 18.23 -17.91
CA VAL A 562 -23.38 17.95 -16.56
C VAL A 562 -24.89 17.81 -16.66
N THR A 563 -25.38 16.58 -16.51
CA THR A 563 -26.80 16.26 -16.41
C THR A 563 -27.27 16.43 -14.97
N ASP A 564 -28.53 16.83 -14.81
CA ASP A 564 -29.18 16.95 -13.49
C ASP A 564 -29.34 15.59 -12.79
#